data_AF-A0A133UQM5-F1
#
_entry.id   AF-A0A133UQM5-F1
#
_cell.length_a   1.000
_cell.length_b   1.000
_cell.length_c   1.000
_cell.angle_alpha   90.00
_cell.angle_beta   90.00
_cell.angle_gamma   90.00
#
_symmetry.space_group_name_H-M   'P 1'
#
loop_
_entity.id
_entity.type
_entity.pdbx_description
1 polymer ?
#
loop_
_entity_poly.entity_id
_entity_poly.type
_entity_poly.pdbx_seq_one_letter_code
_entity_poly.pdbx_strand_id
1 'polypeptide(L)'
;MKLDVQGAELKVLKGAEEVLKDTELVLLEVQFFKFLEGCPEFYDIVDYMKKRGFVMYDIFGGYKRPLDGALAATNLVFVKEKGQFRKYHYYASPKQREKSISEK
;
A
#
# COMPACT_ATOMS: atom_id res chain seq x y z
N MET A 1 10.38 4.49 1.06
CA MET A 1 10.26 5.26 -0.21
C MET A 1 8.84 5.81 -0.32
N LYS A 2 8.64 7.09 -0.64
CA LYS A 2 7.32 7.66 -0.98
C LYS A 2 7.29 8.00 -2.47
N LEU A 3 6.18 7.68 -3.13
CA LEU A 3 5.93 8.05 -4.52
C LEU A 3 4.55 8.70 -4.63
N ASP A 4 4.53 9.83 -5.32
CA ASP A 4 3.36 10.67 -5.58
C ASP A 4 3.62 11.34 -6.92
N VAL A 5 3.34 10.59 -7.99
CA VAL A 5 3.69 10.96 -9.36
C VAL A 5 2.46 10.91 -10.27
N GLN A 6 1.28 10.97 -9.67
CA GLN A 6 -0.02 11.19 -10.30
C GLN A 6 -0.26 10.27 -11.52
N GLY A 7 -0.03 8.96 -11.34
CA GLY A 7 -0.30 7.94 -12.38
C GLY A 7 0.94 7.46 -13.14
N ALA A 8 2.15 7.90 -12.76
CA ALA A 8 3.41 7.39 -13.28
C ALA A 8 4.09 6.35 -12.36
N GLU A 9 3.39 5.86 -11.33
CA GLU A 9 3.98 5.06 -10.24
C GLU A 9 4.66 3.81 -10.78
N LEU A 10 4.02 3.08 -11.70
CA LEU A 10 4.62 1.89 -12.31
C LEU A 10 5.90 2.20 -13.11
N LYS A 11 5.97 3.35 -13.78
CA LYS A 11 7.18 3.73 -14.54
C LYS A 11 8.33 3.99 -13.59
N VAL A 12 8.07 4.72 -12.50
CA VAL A 12 9.10 5.01 -11.49
C VAL A 12 9.52 3.74 -10.76
N LEU A 13 8.58 2.88 -10.37
CA LEU A 13 8.88 1.62 -9.70
C LEU A 13 9.72 0.67 -10.57
N LYS A 14 9.52 0.67 -11.90
CA LYS A 14 10.36 -0.10 -12.83
C LYS A 14 11.79 0.45 -12.93
N GLY A 15 11.95 1.77 -12.86
CA GLY A 15 13.28 2.40 -12.82
C GLY A 15 13.98 2.29 -11.47
N ALA A 16 13.24 2.01 -10.39
CA ALA A 16 13.73 1.99 -9.02
C ALA A 16 14.01 0.57 -8.48
N GLU A 17 14.14 -0.45 -9.32
CA GLU A 17 14.27 -1.85 -8.87
C GLU A 17 15.45 -2.08 -7.91
N GLU A 18 16.60 -1.45 -8.13
CA GLU A 18 17.73 -1.54 -7.21
C GLU A 18 17.44 -0.89 -5.86
N VAL A 19 16.81 0.29 -5.86
CA VAL A 19 16.41 0.99 -4.62
C VAL A 19 15.37 0.17 -3.85
N LEU A 20 14.49 -0.54 -4.55
CA LEU A 20 13.47 -1.39 -3.93
C LEU A 20 14.07 -2.59 -3.20
N LYS A 21 15.25 -3.10 -3.61
CA LYS A 21 15.93 -4.21 -2.91
C LYS A 21 16.28 -3.83 -1.48
N ASP A 22 16.68 -2.58 -1.25
CA ASP A 22 17.06 -2.07 0.07
C ASP A 22 15.94 -1.32 0.78
N THR A 23 14.74 -1.24 0.18
CA THR A 23 13.59 -0.53 0.75
C THR A 23 12.67 -1.48 1.50
N GLU A 24 12.44 -1.22 2.79
CA GLU A 24 11.54 -2.03 3.60
C GLU A 24 10.07 -1.62 3.47
N LEU A 25 9.81 -0.32 3.26
CA LEU A 25 8.47 0.27 3.22
C LEU A 25 8.34 1.21 2.02
N VAL A 26 7.25 1.07 1.27
CA VAL A 26 6.90 1.91 0.12
C VAL A 26 5.51 2.50 0.35
N LEU A 27 5.36 3.82 0.19
CA LEU A 27 4.09 4.51 0.21
C LEU A 27 3.77 4.99 -1.20
N LEU A 28 2.61 4.62 -1.72
CA LEU A 28 2.14 4.97 -3.07
C LEU A 28 0.77 5.64 -2.98
N GLU A 29 0.59 6.77 -3.66
CA GLU A 29 -0.77 7.21 -4.03
C GLU A 29 -1.25 6.36 -5.22
N VAL A 30 -2.49 5.87 -5.14
CA VAL A 30 -3.10 5.05 -6.20
C VAL A 30 -4.49 5.54 -6.52
N GLN A 31 -4.90 5.36 -7.77
CA GLN A 31 -6.19 5.81 -8.29
C GLN A 31 -7.12 4.61 -8.49
N PHE A 32 -8.42 4.80 -8.26
CA PHE A 32 -9.45 3.77 -8.50
C PHE A 32 -10.11 3.90 -9.88
N PHE A 33 -9.70 4.90 -10.66
CA PHE A 33 -10.19 5.16 -12.00
C PHE A 33 -9.04 5.56 -12.90
N LYS A 34 -9.16 5.29 -14.20
CA LYS A 34 -8.24 5.81 -15.23
C LYS A 34 -8.57 7.27 -15.54
N PHE A 35 -8.15 8.19 -14.69
CA PHE A 35 -8.32 9.63 -14.95
C PHE A 35 -7.50 10.11 -16.15
N LEU A 36 -6.40 9.40 -16.47
CA LEU A 36 -5.55 9.63 -17.63
C LEU A 36 -5.30 8.31 -18.35
N GLU A 37 -5.13 8.39 -19.68
CA GLU A 37 -4.84 7.23 -20.50
C GLU A 37 -3.47 6.63 -20.13
N GLY A 38 -3.43 5.30 -19.97
CA GLY A 38 -2.21 4.57 -19.64
C GLY A 38 -1.77 4.67 -18.17
N CYS A 39 -2.52 5.34 -17.30
CA CYS A 39 -2.27 5.32 -15.86
C CYS A 39 -2.74 4.00 -15.22
N PRO A 40 -1.97 3.46 -14.25
CA PRO A 40 -2.33 2.25 -13.53
C PRO A 40 -3.47 2.54 -12.55
N GLU A 41 -4.33 1.54 -12.37
CA GLU A 41 -5.33 1.54 -11.32
C GLU A 41 -4.79 0.86 -10.05
N PHE A 42 -5.54 0.96 -8.95
CA PHE A 42 -5.24 0.32 -7.68
C PHE A 42 -4.76 -1.13 -7.82
N TYR A 43 -5.46 -1.96 -8.62
CA TYR A 43 -5.14 -3.38 -8.76
C TYR A 43 -3.82 -3.62 -9.51
N ASP A 44 -3.49 -2.78 -10.50
CA ASP A 44 -2.22 -2.87 -11.24
C ASP A 44 -1.04 -2.66 -10.29
N ILE A 45 -1.17 -1.67 -9.39
CA ILE A 45 -0.16 -1.37 -8.38
C ILE A 45 -0.02 -2.52 -7.39
N VAL A 46 -1.13 -3.04 -6.86
CA VAL A 46 -1.11 -4.14 -5.88
C VAL A 46 -0.48 -5.39 -6.49
N ASP A 47 -0.87 -5.77 -7.72
CA ASP A 47 -0.31 -6.92 -8.42
C ASP A 47 1.20 -6.73 -8.70
N TYR A 48 1.59 -5.55 -9.17
CA TYR A 48 2.99 -5.23 -9.45
C TYR A 48 3.87 -5.34 -8.18
N MET A 49 3.40 -4.78 -7.07
CA MET A 49 4.10 -4.82 -5.78
C MET A 49 4.17 -6.26 -5.25
N LYS A 50 3.07 -7.02 -5.35
CA LYS A 50 3.02 -8.42 -4.92
C LYS A 50 4.04 -9.29 -5.66
N LYS A 51 4.14 -9.14 -6.98
CA LYS A 51 5.13 -9.85 -7.81
C LYS A 51 6.58 -9.56 -7.42
N ARG A 52 6.85 -8.46 -6.71
CA ARG A 52 8.18 -8.05 -6.22
C ARG A 52 8.39 -8.32 -4.72
N GLY A 53 7.52 -9.12 -4.10
CA GLY A 53 7.68 -9.52 -2.71
C GLY A 53 7.28 -8.43 -1.71
N PHE A 54 6.46 -7.46 -2.13
CA PHE A 54 5.83 -6.50 -1.25
C PHE A 54 4.35 -6.85 -1.03
N VAL A 55 3.81 -6.55 0.15
CA VAL A 55 2.40 -6.76 0.50
C VAL A 55 1.83 -5.51 1.12
N MET A 56 0.52 -5.29 0.95
CA MET A 56 -0.18 -4.21 1.63
C MET A 56 -0.07 -4.37 3.15
N TYR A 57 0.22 -3.26 3.80
CA TYR A 57 0.38 -3.15 5.25
C TYR A 57 -0.65 -2.19 5.87
N ASP A 58 -0.95 -1.09 5.19
CA ASP A 58 -1.91 -0.10 5.65
C ASP A 58 -2.52 0.69 4.47
N ILE A 59 -3.64 1.35 4.72
CA ILE A 59 -4.35 2.22 3.78
C ILE A 59 -4.90 3.42 4.54
N PHE A 60 -4.63 4.63 4.04
CA PHE A 60 -5.12 5.83 4.71
C PHE A 60 -5.36 6.99 3.75
N GLY A 61 -6.16 7.93 4.25
CA GLY A 61 -6.56 9.11 3.50
C GLY A 61 -7.35 8.75 2.24
N GLY A 62 -7.25 9.62 1.26
CA GLY A 62 -7.97 9.54 0.01
C GLY A 62 -9.02 10.63 -0.12
N TYR A 63 -9.42 10.88 -1.36
CA TYR A 63 -10.38 11.92 -1.70
C TYR A 63 -11.42 11.37 -2.66
N LYS A 64 -12.61 11.96 -2.60
CA LYS A 64 -13.74 11.60 -3.46
C LYS A 64 -13.74 12.48 -4.70
N ARG A 65 -14.10 11.91 -5.85
CA ARG A 65 -14.31 12.71 -7.06
C ARG A 65 -15.63 13.50 -6.96
N PRO A 66 -15.69 14.75 -7.46
CA PRO A 66 -16.92 15.55 -7.43
C PRO A 66 -18.09 14.98 -8.23
N LEU A 67 -17.81 14.12 -9.22
CA LEU A 67 -18.82 13.59 -10.14
C LEU A 67 -19.96 12.83 -9.43
N ASP A 68 -19.62 11.95 -8.50
CA ASP A 68 -20.55 11.04 -7.83
C ASP A 68 -20.17 10.73 -6.37
N GLY A 69 -19.12 11.37 -5.84
CA GLY A 69 -18.61 11.10 -4.51
C GLY A 69 -17.91 9.75 -4.36
N ALA A 70 -17.59 9.04 -5.45
CA ALA A 70 -16.79 7.83 -5.41
C ALA A 70 -15.34 8.13 -4.98
N LEU A 71 -14.70 7.18 -4.29
CA LEU A 71 -13.29 7.30 -3.89
C LEU A 71 -12.41 7.34 -5.15
N ALA A 72 -11.75 8.47 -5.38
CA ALA A 72 -10.93 8.71 -6.58
C ALA A 72 -9.54 8.10 -6.43
N ALA A 73 -8.91 8.34 -5.28
CA ALA A 73 -7.55 7.89 -4.98
C ALA A 73 -7.37 7.73 -3.46
N THR A 74 -6.32 7.01 -3.06
CA THR A 74 -5.93 6.80 -1.66
C THR A 74 -4.43 6.54 -1.56
N ASN A 75 -3.90 6.54 -0.33
CA ASN A 75 -2.51 6.18 -0.06
C ASN A 75 -2.43 4.74 0.44
N LEU A 76 -1.59 3.93 -0.20
CA LEU A 76 -1.29 2.57 0.21
C LEU A 76 0.12 2.49 0.78
N VAL A 77 0.25 1.74 1.87
CA VAL A 77 1.54 1.35 2.44
C VAL A 77 1.81 -0.09 2.10
N PHE A 78 2.97 -0.33 1.51
CA PHE A 78 3.51 -1.66 1.21
C PHE A 78 4.76 -1.92 2.04
N VAL A 79 4.91 -3.14 2.52
CA VAL A 79 6.13 -3.62 3.20
C VAL A 79 6.62 -4.91 2.56
N LYS A 80 7.89 -5.26 2.75
CA LYS A 80 8.38 -6.57 2.32
C LYS A 80 7.58 -7.70 2.99
N GLU A 81 7.17 -8.66 2.18
CA GLU A 81 6.38 -9.81 2.64
C GLU A 81 7.10 -10.65 3.70
N LYS A 82 8.42 -10.78 3.53
CA LYS A 82 9.32 -11.46 4.47
C LYS A 82 10.15 -10.45 5.29
N GLY A 83 9.60 -9.26 5.49
CA GLY A 83 10.25 -8.12 6.13
C GLY A 83 10.04 -8.03 7.64
N GLN A 84 10.68 -7.05 8.26
CA GLN A 84 10.62 -6.82 9.71
C GLN A 84 9.20 -6.51 10.20
N PHE A 85 8.40 -5.80 9.40
CA PHE A 85 7.01 -5.46 9.73
C PHE A 85 6.05 -6.65 9.61
N ARG A 86 6.50 -7.76 9.04
CA ARG A 86 5.75 -9.01 8.88
C ARG A 86 6.35 -10.16 9.70
N LYS A 87 7.29 -9.86 10.61
CA LYS A 87 7.93 -10.87 11.47
C LYS A 87 6.92 -11.66 12.31
N TYR A 88 5.85 -11.00 12.75
CA TYR A 88 4.81 -11.59 13.57
C TYR A 88 3.45 -11.39 12.91
N HIS A 89 2.66 -12.46 12.83
CA HIS A 89 1.31 -12.45 12.25
C HIS A 89 0.21 -12.72 13.30
N TYR A 90 0.58 -12.98 14.55
CA TYR A 90 -0.40 -13.17 15.61
C TYR A 90 -1.02 -11.84 16.01
N TYR A 91 -2.33 -11.85 16.28
CA TYR A 91 -3.13 -10.65 16.56
C TYR A 91 -2.65 -9.87 17.80
N ALA A 92 -2.34 -10.58 18.89
CA ALA A 92 -1.93 -9.98 20.16
C ALA A 92 -1.11 -10.97 21.00
N SER A 93 -0.27 -10.45 21.90
CA SER A 93 0.41 -11.26 22.92
C SER A 93 -0.59 -11.86 23.92
N PRO A 94 -0.23 -12.94 24.65
CA PRO A 94 -1.10 -13.51 25.69
C PRO A 94 -1.62 -12.47 26.69
N LYS A 95 -0.74 -11.60 27.21
CA LYS A 95 -1.10 -10.52 28.14
C LYS A 95 -2.09 -9.52 27.55
N GLN A 96 -1.91 -9.16 26.27
CA GLN A 96 -2.84 -8.24 25.59
C GLN A 96 -4.23 -8.88 25.37
N ARG A 97 -4.28 -10.19 25.11
CA ARG A 97 -5.56 -10.91 24.99
C ARG A 97 -6.31 -10.93 26.32
N GLU A 98 -5.64 -11.22 27.42
CA GLU A 98 -6.24 -11.21 28.76
C GLU A 98 -6.87 -9.85 29.09
N LYS A 99 -6.14 -8.75 28.85
CA LYS A 99 -6.66 -7.40 29.07
C LYS A 99 -7.91 -7.08 28.23
N SER A 100 -7.92 -7.50 26.96
CA SER A 100 -9.06 -7.26 26.06
C SER A 100 -10.34 -8.04 26.43
N ILE A 101 -10.20 -9.12 27.21
CA ILE A 101 -11.33 -9.91 27.73
C ILE A 101 -11.84 -9.29 29.04
N SER A 102 -10.96 -8.74 29.88
CA SER A 102 -11.35 -8.09 31.13
C SER A 102 -12.02 -6.71 30.96
N GLU A 103 -11.84 -6.06 29.80
CA GLU A 103 -12.42 -4.75 29.48
C GLU A 103 -13.76 -4.85 28.73
N LYS A 104 -14.28 -6.06 28.51
CA LYS A 104 -15.62 -6.32 27.97
C LYS A 104 -16.58 -6.73 29.08
#